data_AF-A0A7C6ANT7-F1
#
_entry.id   AF-A0A7C6ANT7-F1
#
_cell.length_a   1.000
_cell.length_b   1.000
_cell.length_c   1.000
_cell.angle_alpha   90.00
_cell.angle_beta   90.00
_cell.angle_gamma   90.00
#
_symmetry.space_group_name_H-M   'P 1'
#
loop_
_entity.id
_entity.type
_entity.pdbx_description
1 polymer ?
#
loop_
_entity_poly.entity_id
_entity_poly.type
_entity_poly.pdbx_seq_one_letter_code
_entity_poly.pdbx_strand_id
1 'polypeptide(L)' 'MIALNKVSFSYGAQTILNQISFLIREKDKIGLIGRNGAGKTT' A
#
# COMPACT_ATOMS: atom_id res chain seq x y z
N MET A 1 2.97 0.98 -16.41
CA MET A 1 1.69 1.18 -15.71
C MET A 1 1.44 -0.02 -14.81
N ILE A 2 1.22 0.19 -13.51
CA ILE A 2 0.95 -0.88 -12.53
C ILE A 2 -0.40 -0.59 -11.89
N ALA A 3 -1.28 -1.59 -11.84
CA ALA A 3 -2.59 -1.48 -11.23
C ALA A 3 -2.71 -2.50 -10.09
N LEU A 4 -3.21 -2.03 -8.95
CA LEU A 4 -3.56 -2.84 -7.80
C LEU A 4 -5.07 -2.76 -7.63
N ASN A 5 -5.73 -3.90 -7.52
CA ASN A 5 -7.18 -4.00 -7.43
C ASN A 5 -7.55 -4.80 -6.18
N LYS A 6 -8.20 -4.13 -5.23
CA LYS A 6 -8.72 -4.71 -3.99
C LYS A 6 -7.68 -5.56 -3.23
N VAL A 7 -6.46 -5.06 -3.16
CA VAL A 7 -5.35 -5.74 -2.51
C VAL A 7 -5.44 -5.55 -1.00
N SER A 8 -5.30 -6.64 -0.26
CA SER A 8 -5.12 -6.64 1.18
C SER A 8 -3.76 -7.22 1.53
N PHE A 9 -3.13 -6.71 2.58
CA PHE A 9 -1.86 -7.19 3.10
C PHE A 9 -1.90 -7.15 4.62
N SER A 10 -1.45 -8.24 5.24
CA SER A 10 -1.34 -8.33 6.69
C SER A 10 0.05 -8.86 7.05
N TYR A 11 0.60 -8.32 8.13
CA TYR A 11 1.84 -8.77 8.73
C TYR A 11 1.55 -9.32 10.12
N GLY A 12 1.69 -10.64 10.27
CA GLY A 12 1.18 -11.34 11.45
C GLY A 12 -0.33 -11.16 11.60
N ALA A 13 -0.78 -10.75 12.80
CA ALA A 13 -2.19 -10.50 13.09
C ALA A 13 -2.67 -9.09 12.68
N GLN A 14 -1.78 -8.22 12.20
CA GLN A 14 -2.12 -6.84 11.87
C GLN A 14 -2.41 -6.69 10.38
N THR A 15 -3.62 -6.23 10.04
CA THR A 15 -3.93 -5.79 8.69
C THR A 15 -3.32 -4.41 8.42
N ILE A 16 -2.48 -4.34 7.41
CA ILE A 16 -1.77 -3.12 6.99
C ILE A 16 -2.50 -2.47 5.82
N LEU A 17 -2.85 -3.25 4.80
CA LEU A 17 -3.64 -2.81 3.66
C LEU A 17 -4.95 -3.59 3.65
N ASN A 18 -6.06 -2.89 3.46
CA ASN A 18 -7.38 -3.53 3.42
C ASN A 18 -8.13 -3.10 2.14
N GLN A 19 -8.22 -4.02 1.19
CA GLN A 19 -8.99 -3.86 -0.06
C GLN A 19 -8.65 -2.58 -0.84
N ILE A 20 -7.38 -2.17 -0.83
CA ILE A 20 -6.97 -0.94 -1.50
C ILE A 20 -6.88 -1.15 -3.01
N SER A 21 -7.20 -0.10 -3.77
CA SER A 21 -7.03 -0.10 -5.23
C SER A 21 -6.33 1.19 -5.64
N PHE A 22 -5.27 1.07 -6.43
CA PHE A 22 -4.57 2.25 -6.96
C PHE A 22 -3.84 1.94 -8.27
N LEU A 23 -3.56 3.01 -9.01
CA LEU A 23 -2.91 2.97 -10.32
C LEU A 23 -1.63 3.80 -10.27
N ILE A 24 -0.51 3.19 -10.65
CA ILE A 24 0.79 3.83 -10.81
C ILE A 24 1.07 3.99 -12.29
N ARG A 25 1.23 5.23 -12.73
CA ARG A 25 1.63 5.58 -14.09
C ARG A 25 3.13 5.85 -14.16
N GLU A 26 3.65 5.88 -15.38
CA GLU A 26 5.03 6.33 -15.57
C GLU A 26 5.19 7.77 -15.08
N LYS A 27 6.33 8.04 -14.43
CA LYS A 27 6.70 9.33 -13.84
C LYS A 27 5.90 9.75 -12.59
N ASP A 28 4.97 8.93 -12.11
CA ASP A 28 4.35 9.17 -10.82
C ASP A 28 5.40 9.11 -9.70
N LYS A 29 5.36 10.09 -8.79
CA LYS A 29 6.12 10.06 -7.53
C LYS A 29 5.16 9.76 -6.40
N ILE A 30 5.28 8.59 -5.80
CA ILE A 30 4.38 8.12 -4.74
C ILE A 30 5.14 8.11 -3.42
N GLY A 31 4.55 8.70 -2.39
CA GLY A 31 5.05 8.69 -1.02
C GLY A 31 4.07 7.98 -0.10
N LEU A 32 4.58 7.06 0.73
CA LEU A 32 3.79 6.36 1.74
C LEU A 32 3.98 7.06 3.10
N ILE A 33 2.90 7.60 3.66
CA ILE A 33 2.91 8.36 4.93
C ILE A 33 2.08 7.65 6.02
N GLY A 34 2.34 7.95 7.30
CA GLY A 34 1.66 7.33 8.43
C GLY A 34 2.56 7.13 9.66
N ARG A 35 1.98 6.69 10.78
CA ARG A 35 2.72 6.42 12.03
C ARG A 35 3.76 5.30 11.86
N ASN A 36 4.78 5.27 12.72
CA ASN A 36 5.72 4.14 12.75
C ASN A 36 4.96 2.84 13.04
N GLY A 37 5.30 1.77 12.31
CA GLY A 37 4.57 0.49 12.38
C GLY A 37 3.30 0.41 11.52
N ALA A 38 2.96 1.45 10.73
CA ALA A 38 1.80 1.41 9.83
C ALA A 38 2.03 0.65 8.51
N GLY A 39 3.10 -0.15 8.39
CA GLY A 39 3.44 -0.87 7.16
C GLY A 39 3.90 0.02 6.01
N LYS A 40 4.70 1.05 6.32
CA LYS A 40 5.30 1.92 5.31
C LYS A 40 6.57 1.34 4.67
N THR A 41 7.30 0.52 5.44
CA THR A 41 8.58 -0.08 5.04
C THR A 41 8.46 -1.58 4.79
N THR A 42 7.36 -2.17 5.28
CA THR A 42 7.02 -3.59 5.22
C THR A 42 5.65 -3.68 4.57
#